data_AF-A0A2S9FIU3-F1
#
_entry.id   AF-A0A2S9FIU3-F1
#
_cell.length_a   1.000
_cell.length_b   1.000
_cell.length_c   1.000
_cell.angle_alpha   90.00
_cell.angle_beta   90.00
_cell.angle_gamma   90.00
#
_symmetry.space_group_name_H-M   'P 1'
#
loop_
_entity.id
_entity.type
_entity.pdbx_description
1 polymer ?
#
loop_
_entity_poly.entity_id
_entity_poly.type
_entity_poly.pdbx_seq_one_letter_code
_entity_poly.pdbx_strand_id
1 'polypeptide(L)' 'RPHPAAGSAKAAADAWALHEHLQAHDGEIVEALKAWEPGQLELGNRLLDRAAAMGARSQVTNTWIPGDPDLLPGLYGPGR' A
#
# COMPACT_ATOMS: atom_id res chain seq x y z
N ARG A 1 11.31 0.12 6.47
CA ARG A 1 11.66 1.57 6.44
C ARG A 1 10.72 2.28 5.46
N PRO A 2 10.38 3.57 5.65
CA PRO A 2 9.30 4.24 4.91
C PRO A 2 9.68 4.68 3.48
N HIS A 3 10.31 3.79 2.69
CA HIS A 3 10.89 4.15 1.38
C HIS A 3 9.89 4.65 0.33
N PRO A 4 8.68 4.07 0.19
CA PRO A 4 7.71 4.54 -0.81
C PRO A 4 6.95 5.80 -0.39
N ALA A 5 7.21 6.35 0.81
CA ALA A 5 6.53 7.50 1.41
C ALA A 5 4.99 7.45 1.41
N ALA A 6 4.40 6.25 1.39
CA ALA A 6 2.96 6.06 1.21
C ALA A 6 2.22 5.56 2.46
N GLY A 7 2.83 5.65 3.65
CA GLY A 7 2.21 5.14 4.89
C GLY A 7 0.87 5.81 5.21
N SER A 8 0.84 7.15 5.19
CA SER A 8 -0.41 7.90 5.42
C SER A 8 -1.43 7.69 4.30
N ALA A 9 -0.97 7.56 3.05
CA ALA A 9 -1.85 7.24 1.92
C ALA A 9 -2.48 5.85 2.08
N LYS A 10 -1.71 4.84 2.51
CA LYS A 10 -2.22 3.50 2.83
C LYS A 10 -3.26 3.55 3.94
N ALA A 11 -2.99 4.28 5.02
CA ALA A 11 -3.94 4.43 6.12
C ALA A 11 -5.26 5.10 5.68
N ALA A 12 -5.16 6.13 4.82
CA ALA A 12 -6.35 6.78 4.25
C ALA A 12 -7.13 5.83 3.33
N ALA A 13 -6.44 5.06 2.48
CA ALA A 13 -7.06 4.06 1.62
C ALA A 13 -7.75 2.95 2.42
N ASP A 14 -7.15 2.50 3.53
CA ASP A 14 -7.76 1.54 4.45
C ASP A 14 -9.07 2.05 5.03
N ALA A 15 -9.04 3.27 5.57
CA ALA A 15 -10.20 3.89 6.19
C ALA A 15 -11.33 4.13 5.18
N TRP A 16 -10.99 4.63 3.98
CA TRP A 16 -11.97 4.92 2.95
C TRP A 16 -12.62 3.64 2.41
N ALA A 17 -11.82 2.63 2.07
CA ALA A 17 -12.34 1.34 1.61
C ALA A 17 -13.20 0.68 2.71
N LEU A 18 -12.81 0.78 3.98
CA LEU A 18 -13.59 0.21 5.08
C LEU A 18 -14.96 0.89 5.19
N HIS A 19 -14.99 2.22 5.08
CA HIS A 19 -16.24 2.97 5.07
C HIS A 19 -17.18 2.50 3.95
N GLU A 20 -16.67 2.34 2.72
CA GLU A 20 -17.46 1.87 1.58
C GLU A 20 -18.03 0.46 1.79
N HIS A 21 -17.22 -0.47 2.32
CA HIS A 21 -17.69 -1.84 2.60
C HIS A 21 -18.71 -1.89 3.74
N LEU A 22 -18.55 -1.08 4.79
CA LEU A 22 -19.53 -0.98 5.87
C LEU A 22 -20.89 -0.45 5.35
N GLN A 23 -20.88 0.51 4.41
CA GLN A 23 -22.09 1.02 3.78
C GLN A 23 -22.75 -0.02 2.86
N ALA A 24 -21.96 -0.75 2.07
CA ALA A 24 -22.47 -1.73 1.11
C ALA A 24 -23.09 -2.99 1.75
N HIS A 25 -22.78 -3.26 3.02
CA HIS A 25 -23.25 -4.43 3.76
C HIS A 25 -24.26 -4.05 4.87
N ASP A 26 -24.88 -2.87 4.80
CA ASP A 26 -25.89 -2.39 5.77
C ASP A 26 -25.43 -2.46 7.24
N GLY A 27 -24.12 -2.33 7.49
CA GLY A 27 -23.54 -2.44 8.83
C GLY A 27 -23.33 -3.87 9.35
N GLU A 28 -23.51 -4.91 8.52
CA GLU A 28 -23.11 -6.29 8.85
C GLU A 28 -21.58 -6.40 8.92
N ILE A 29 -21.03 -6.09 10.09
CA ILE A 29 -19.58 -5.89 10.32
C ILE A 29 -18.77 -7.10 9.83
N VAL A 30 -19.20 -8.32 10.12
CA VAL A 30 -18.44 -9.53 9.78
C VAL A 30 -18.33 -9.71 8.27
N GLU A 31 -19.43 -9.54 7.55
CA GLU A 31 -19.44 -9.69 6.09
C GLU A 31 -18.72 -8.53 5.39
N ALA A 32 -18.87 -7.31 5.90
CA ALA A 32 -18.13 -6.15 5.41
C ALA A 32 -16.61 -6.34 5.55
N LEU A 33 -16.13 -6.83 6.71
CA LEU A 33 -14.71 -7.08 6.94
C LEU A 33 -14.17 -8.21 6.06
N LYS A 34 -14.93 -9.30 5.87
CA LYS A 34 -14.56 -10.39 4.97
C LYS A 34 -14.39 -9.91 3.52
N ALA A 35 -15.21 -8.97 3.08
CA ALA A 35 -15.12 -8.39 1.74
C ALA A 35 -13.98 -7.35 1.62
N TRP A 36 -13.77 -6.52 2.64
CA TRP A 36 -12.77 -5.45 2.67
C TRP A 36 -11.32 -5.94 2.80
N GLU A 37 -11.09 -6.87 3.73
CA GLU A 37 -9.73 -7.25 4.17
C GLU A 37 -8.84 -7.76 3.02
N PRO A 38 -9.30 -8.64 2.11
CA PRO A 38 -8.44 -9.19 1.07
C PRO A 38 -7.79 -8.12 0.19
N GLY A 39 -8.54 -7.09 -0.21
CA GLY A 39 -8.03 -6.00 -1.05
C GLY A 39 -7.01 -5.13 -0.32
N GLN A 40 -7.25 -4.82 0.96
CA GLN A 40 -6.32 -4.01 1.75
C GLN A 40 -5.05 -4.77 2.16
N LEU A 41 -5.15 -6.08 2.39
CA LEU A 41 -4.01 -6.96 2.61
C LEU A 41 -3.15 -7.06 1.34
N GLU A 42 -3.77 -7.25 0.18
CA GLU A 42 -3.05 -7.30 -1.10
C GLU A 42 -2.28 -6.00 -1.36
N LEU A 43 -2.95 -4.85 -1.21
CA LEU A 43 -2.32 -3.54 -1.36
C LEU A 43 -1.19 -3.32 -0.34
N GLY A 44 -1.41 -3.74 0.91
CA GLY A 44 -0.42 -3.65 1.98
C GLY A 44 0.83 -4.49 1.70
N ASN A 45 0.65 -5.75 1.30
CA ASN A 45 1.74 -6.65 0.97
C ASN A 45 2.57 -6.12 -0.21
N ARG A 46 1.92 -5.65 -1.28
CA ARG A 46 2.62 -5.01 -2.42
C ARG A 46 3.43 -3.79 -1.98
N LEU A 47 2.90 -2.97 -1.07
CA LEU A 47 3.61 -1.80 -0.54
C LEU A 47 4.83 -2.21 0.31
N LEU A 48 4.73 -3.27 1.10
CA LEU A 48 5.83 -3.81 1.90
C LEU A 48 6.94 -4.37 1.02
N ASP A 49 6.59 -5.17 0.01
CA ASP A 49 7.54 -5.71 -0.96
C ASP A 49 8.31 -4.59 -1.65
N ARG A 50 7.60 -3.53 -2.07
CA ARG A 50 8.24 -2.38 -2.70
C ARG A 50 9.13 -1.61 -1.73
N ALA A 51 8.70 -1.42 -0.49
CA ALA A 51 9.52 -0.79 0.54
C ALA A 51 10.81 -1.58 0.81
N ALA A 52 10.72 -2.91 0.85
CA ALA A 52 11.88 -3.78 1.02
C ALA A 52 12.83 -3.69 -0.18
N ALA A 53 12.30 -3.77 -1.42
CA ALA A 53 13.09 -3.67 -2.64
C ALA A 53 13.82 -2.31 -2.75
N MET A 54 13.12 -1.20 -2.52
CA MET A 54 13.72 0.14 -2.51
C MET A 54 14.80 0.28 -1.41
N GLY A 55 14.57 -0.32 -0.24
CA GLY A 55 15.54 -0.35 0.85
C GLY A 55 16.80 -1.13 0.49
N ALA A 56 16.66 -2.33 -0.07
CA ALA A 56 17.79 -3.13 -0.52
C ALA A 56 18.65 -2.38 -1.55
N ARG A 57 18.00 -1.75 -2.54
CA ARG A 57 18.68 -0.97 -3.59
C ARG A 57 19.47 0.21 -3.07
N SER A 58 18.91 0.95 -2.11
CA SER A 58 19.50 2.18 -1.58
C SER A 58 20.52 1.94 -0.46
N GLN A 59 20.43 0.83 0.28
CA GLN A 59 21.21 0.63 1.50
C GLN A 59 22.13 -0.59 1.49
N VAL A 60 21.93 -1.54 0.56
CA VAL A 60 22.66 -2.81 0.55
C VAL A 60 23.35 -3.05 -0.78
N THR A 61 22.60 -3.04 -1.88
CA THR A 61 23.10 -3.45 -3.19
C THR A 61 23.70 -2.32 -4.01
N ASN A 62 23.52 -1.06 -3.58
CA ASN A 62 23.98 0.13 -4.29
C ASN A 62 23.50 0.19 -5.76
N THR A 63 22.24 -0.18 -5.99
CA THR A 63 21.60 -0.19 -7.32
C THR A 63 20.45 0.82 -7.43
N TRP A 64 20.46 1.85 -6.57
CA TRP A 64 19.54 2.98 -6.66
C TRP A 64 20.00 3.93 -7.76
N ILE A 65 19.19 4.09 -8.81
CA ILE A 65 19.51 4.91 -10.00
C ILE A 65 18.60 6.14 -10.01
N PRO A 66 19.15 7.37 -10.03
CA PRO A 66 18.35 8.58 -10.16
C PRO A 66 17.39 8.50 -11.37
N GLY A 67 16.10 8.75 -11.14
CA GLY A 67 15.08 8.79 -12.19
C GLY A 67 14.50 7.43 -12.58
N ASP A 68 14.93 6.32 -11.98
CA ASP A 68 14.28 5.02 -12.18
C ASP A 68 12.81 5.09 -11.70
N PRO A 69 11.83 4.81 -12.58
CA PRO A 69 10.42 4.80 -12.22
C PRO A 69 10.10 3.92 -11.01
N ASP A 70 10.74 2.76 -10.86
CA ASP A 70 10.46 1.82 -9.76
C ASP A 70 10.82 2.38 -8.38
N LEU A 71 11.54 3.49 -8.33
CA LEU A 71 11.93 4.19 -7.11
C LEU A 71 11.02 5.37 -6.76
N LEU A 72 9.99 5.65 -7.57
CA LEU A 72 9.05 6.72 -7.30
C LEU A 72 8.16 6.40 -6.07
N PRO A 73 7.91 7.40 -5.20
CA PRO A 73 6.90 7.29 -4.16
C PRO A 73 5.50 7.02 -4.72
N GLY A 74 4.62 6.48 -3.88
CA GLY A 74 3.22 6.24 -4.27
C GLY A 74 2.61 5.04 -3.55
N LEU A 75 1.28 4.97 -3.54
CA LEU A 75 0.59 3.87 -2.86
C LEU A 75 0.46 2.66 -3.79
N TYR A 76 -0.10 2.86 -4.97
CA TYR A 76 -0.47 1.78 -5.87
C TYR A 76 0.70 1.32 -6.75
N GLY A 77 1.67 2.20 -6.97
CA GLY A 77 2.87 1.93 -7.74
C GLY A 77 3.66 3.21 -7.98
N PRO A 78 4.71 3.16 -8.80
CA PRO A 78 5.40 4.33 -9.31
C PRO A 78 4.46 5.41 -9.86
N GLY A 79 4.41 6.58 -9.22
CA GLY A 79 3.60 7.71 -9.66
C GLY A 79 2.09 7.48 -9.64
N ARG A 80 1.62 6.51 -8.83
CA ARG A 80 0.20 6.15 -8.68
C ARG A 80 -0.23 6.06 -7.22
#